data_AF-A0A158BDA2-F1
#
_entry.id   AF-A0A158BDA2-F1
#
_cell.length_a   1.000
_cell.length_b   1.000
_cell.length_c   1.000
_cell.angle_alpha   90.00
_cell.angle_beta   90.00
_cell.angle_gamma   90.00
#
_symmetry.space_group_name_H-M   'P 1'
#
loop_
_entity.id
_entity.type
_entity.pdbx_description
1 polymer ?
#
loop_
_entity_poly.entity_id
_entity_poly.type
_entity_poly.pdbx_seq_one_letter_code
_entity_poly.pdbx_strand_id
1 'polypeptide(L)'
;MACVLIGVSASLFPVASTSLTRFENETTVYMLSCDGERINDVCSGNERTGVPFTYKVSVDQNSVLYWTMNDPNLARRLPFCAIQNSRSWLCQWTNDDIPKTRFGMVGGRYVEIAVCSTGAPVPMFYQVYKWRWWLVRLREAFGSSLASTRHPLSTMRTAH
;
A
#
# COMPACT_ATOMS: atom_id res chain seq x y z
N MET A 1 -40.05 -49.47 -34.88
CA MET A 1 -38.60 -49.58 -34.65
C MET A 1 -37.98 -48.31 -35.23
N ALA A 2 -37.67 -47.33 -34.39
CA ALA A 2 -37.15 -46.03 -34.79
C ALA A 2 -35.84 -45.79 -34.03
N CYS A 3 -34.72 -45.82 -34.76
CA CYS A 3 -33.41 -45.45 -34.22
C CYS A 3 -33.29 -43.93 -34.22
N VAL A 4 -33.38 -43.31 -33.05
CA VAL A 4 -33.03 -41.90 -32.89
C VAL A 4 -31.56 -41.82 -32.51
N LEU A 5 -30.75 -41.33 -33.45
CA LEU A 5 -29.36 -40.93 -33.21
C LEU A 5 -29.38 -39.59 -32.49
N ILE A 6 -29.04 -39.56 -31.19
CA ILE A 6 -28.83 -38.30 -30.47
C ILE A 6 -27.32 -38.15 -30.25
N GLY A 7 -26.80 -37.07 -30.84
CA GLY A 7 -25.40 -36.82 -31.07
C GLY A 7 -24.55 -36.74 -29.81
N VAL A 8 -23.30 -37.16 -29.98
CA VAL A 8 -22.23 -36.92 -29.02
C VAL A 8 -21.92 -35.42 -29.05
N SER A 9 -22.54 -34.66 -28.15
CA SER A 9 -22.07 -33.31 -27.84
C SER A 9 -20.75 -33.47 -27.10
N ALA A 10 -19.64 -33.39 -27.82
CA ALA A 10 -18.32 -33.23 -27.23
C ALA A 10 -18.29 -31.87 -26.51
N SER A 11 -18.68 -31.87 -25.24
CA SER A 11 -18.47 -30.75 -24.32
C SER A 11 -16.97 -30.60 -24.14
N LEU A 12 -16.34 -29.84 -25.04
CA LEU A 12 -15.04 -29.24 -24.82
C LEU A 12 -15.20 -28.29 -23.64
N PHE A 13 -15.10 -28.81 -22.41
CA PHE A 13 -14.86 -27.97 -21.25
C PHE A 13 -13.48 -27.35 -21.50
N PRO A 14 -13.37 -26.02 -21.70
CA PRO A 14 -12.07 -25.40 -21.69
C PRO A 14 -11.57 -25.58 -20.26
N VAL A 15 -10.65 -26.51 -20.07
CA VAL A 15 -9.82 -26.54 -18.87
C VAL A 15 -8.96 -25.29 -19.01
N ALA A 16 -9.51 -24.16 -18.58
CA ALA A 16 -8.74 -22.98 -18.31
C ALA A 16 -7.80 -23.37 -17.19
N SER A 17 -6.63 -23.88 -17.56
CA SER A 17 -5.45 -23.91 -16.72
C SER A 17 -5.13 -22.46 -16.40
N THR A 18 -5.88 -21.92 -15.45
CA THR A 18 -5.51 -20.74 -14.71
C THR A 18 -4.22 -21.12 -14.00
N SER A 19 -3.10 -20.80 -14.65
CA SER A 19 -1.83 -20.63 -13.96
C SER A 19 -2.03 -19.48 -12.97
N LEU A 20 -2.62 -19.82 -11.83
CA LEU A 20 -2.86 -18.95 -10.68
C LEU A 20 -1.55 -18.75 -9.90
N THR A 21 -0.42 -18.60 -10.59
CA THR A 21 0.92 -18.45 -10.03
C THR A 21 1.38 -17.00 -10.05
N ARG A 22 0.48 -16.02 -9.94
CA ARG A 22 0.82 -14.66 -10.39
C ARG A 22 1.36 -13.71 -9.33
N PHE A 23 1.06 -13.85 -8.03
CA PHE A 23 1.41 -12.79 -7.06
C PHE A 23 1.67 -13.24 -5.60
N GLU A 24 2.04 -14.49 -5.32
CA GLU A 24 2.27 -14.92 -3.93
C GLU A 24 3.42 -14.17 -3.22
N ASN A 25 4.27 -13.50 -3.98
CA ASN A 25 5.42 -12.77 -3.46
C ASN A 25 5.25 -11.24 -3.47
N GLU A 26 4.07 -10.75 -3.82
CA GLU A 26 3.76 -9.32 -3.83
C GLU A 26 2.84 -8.96 -2.65
N THR A 27 3.15 -7.86 -1.96
CA THR A 27 2.34 -7.38 -0.83
C THR A 27 2.29 -5.87 -0.82
N THR A 28 1.08 -5.32 -0.82
CA THR A 28 0.85 -3.88 -0.68
C THR A 28 0.56 -3.52 0.77
N VAL A 29 1.34 -2.60 1.31
CA VAL A 29 1.19 -2.05 2.65
C VAL A 29 0.44 -0.73 2.55
N TYR A 30 -0.73 -0.69 3.18
CA TYR A 30 -1.54 0.52 3.33
C TYR A 30 -1.30 1.12 4.70
N MET A 31 -0.98 2.41 4.75
CA MET A 31 -0.65 3.10 5.99
C MET A 31 -1.50 4.35 6.15
N LEU A 32 -1.84 4.66 7.40
CA LEU A 32 -2.43 5.93 7.80
C LEU A 32 -1.51 6.64 8.79
N SER A 33 -1.56 7.97 8.81
CA SER A 33 -1.03 8.80 9.89
C SER A 33 -2.17 9.44 10.67
N CYS A 34 -1.90 9.79 11.93
CA CYS A 34 -2.82 10.49 12.82
C CYS A 34 -2.15 11.78 13.29
N ASP A 35 -2.84 12.91 13.23
CA ASP A 35 -2.35 14.21 13.73
C ASP A 35 -2.58 14.40 15.25
N GLY A 36 -3.39 13.54 15.87
CA GLY A 36 -3.66 13.51 17.31
C GLY A 36 -3.06 12.29 18.02
N GLU A 37 -3.45 12.09 19.28
CA GLU A 37 -3.06 10.90 20.05
C GLU A 37 -3.83 9.67 19.55
N ARG A 38 -3.14 8.54 19.43
CA ARG A 38 -3.74 7.25 19.07
C ARG A 38 -3.91 6.39 20.32
N ILE A 39 -5.16 6.20 20.74
CA ILE A 39 -5.52 5.42 21.93
C ILE A 39 -6.30 4.19 21.48
N ASN A 40 -5.83 2.97 21.81
CA ASN A 40 -6.50 1.71 21.46
C ASN A 40 -6.87 1.59 19.97
N ASP A 41 -5.93 1.88 19.07
CA ASP A 41 -6.13 1.90 17.60
C ASP A 41 -7.10 2.97 17.07
N VAL A 42 -7.61 3.86 17.92
CA VAL A 42 -8.46 4.99 17.53
C VAL A 42 -7.63 6.27 17.53
N CYS A 43 -7.65 6.98 16.40
CA CYS A 43 -7.07 8.32 16.29
C CYS A 43 -8.05 9.34 16.90
N SER A 44 -7.59 10.16 17.85
CA SER A 44 -8.39 11.26 18.43
C SER A 44 -8.50 12.48 17.49
N GLY A 45 -7.62 12.57 16.49
CA GLY A 45 -7.60 13.62 15.48
C GLY A 45 -8.06 13.17 14.09
N ASN A 46 -7.56 13.84 13.06
CA ASN A 46 -7.77 13.49 11.66
C ASN A 46 -6.76 12.45 11.19
N GLU A 47 -7.29 11.37 10.62
CA GLU A 47 -6.48 10.40 9.91
C GLU A 47 -6.14 10.91 8.50
N ARG A 48 -4.91 10.68 8.06
CA ARG A 48 -4.48 10.95 6.69
C ARG A 48 -3.91 9.72 6.00
N THR A 49 -4.11 9.63 4.69
CA THR A 49 -3.57 8.52 3.90
C THR A 49 -2.09 8.70 3.61
N GLY A 50 -1.30 7.68 3.97
CA GLY A 50 0.05 7.50 3.43
C GLY A 50 0.00 6.92 2.02
N VAL A 51 1.02 7.18 1.21
CA VAL A 51 1.16 6.57 -0.12
C VAL A 51 1.43 5.06 0.05
N PRO A 52 0.57 4.17 -0.49
CA PRO A 52 0.79 2.74 -0.36
C PRO A 52 2.06 2.30 -1.06
N PHE A 53 2.84 1.44 -0.40
CA PHE A 53 4.00 0.79 -0.96
C PHE A 53 3.65 -0.65 -1.31
N THR A 54 4.06 -1.11 -2.48
CA THR A 54 4.00 -2.52 -2.86
C THR A 54 5.40 -3.08 -2.88
N TYR A 55 5.57 -4.23 -2.23
CA TYR A 55 6.83 -4.94 -2.15
C TYR A 55 6.72 -6.25 -2.92
N LYS A 56 7.75 -6.58 -3.68
CA LYS A 56 7.92 -7.87 -4.35
C LYS A 56 9.17 -8.54 -3.83
N VAL A 57 9.00 -9.71 -3.25
CA VAL A 57 10.10 -10.48 -2.65
C VAL A 57 10.54 -11.57 -3.62
N SER A 58 11.81 -11.57 -3.98
CA SER A 58 12.44 -12.64 -4.75
C SER A 58 13.36 -13.40 -3.81
N VAL A 59 12.87 -14.53 -3.28
CA VAL A 59 13.62 -15.38 -2.33
C VAL A 59 14.85 -15.98 -3.03
N ASP A 60 14.67 -16.47 -4.26
CA ASP A 60 15.76 -17.08 -5.05
C ASP A 60 16.90 -16.11 -5.37
N GLN A 61 16.57 -14.83 -5.58
CA GLN A 61 17.54 -13.78 -5.89
C GLN A 61 17.98 -12.98 -4.66
N ASN A 62 17.50 -13.37 -3.47
CA ASN A 62 17.67 -12.66 -2.21
C ASN A 62 17.48 -11.13 -2.37
N SER A 63 16.37 -10.71 -2.99
CA SER A 63 16.09 -9.31 -3.27
C SER A 63 14.65 -8.92 -2.98
N VAL A 64 14.48 -7.67 -2.53
CA VAL A 64 13.16 -7.05 -2.36
C VAL A 64 13.09 -5.84 -3.29
N LEU A 65 12.10 -5.82 -4.16
CA LEU A 65 11.74 -4.66 -4.96
C LEU A 65 10.57 -3.95 -4.32
N TYR A 66 10.49 -2.62 -4.47
CA TYR A 66 9.34 -1.85 -4.02
C TYR A 66 8.96 -0.77 -5.03
N TRP A 67 7.68 -0.42 -5.05
CA TRP A 67 7.14 0.71 -5.80
C TRP A 67 5.98 1.34 -5.04
N THR A 68 5.63 2.57 -5.41
CA THR A 68 4.49 3.29 -4.81
C THR A 68 3.25 3.12 -5.68
N MET A 69 2.07 3.33 -5.10
CA MET A 69 0.82 3.38 -5.87
C MET A 69 0.82 4.48 -6.94
N ASN A 70 1.55 5.59 -6.71
CA ASN A 70 1.63 6.70 -7.66
C ASN A 70 2.55 6.38 -8.84
N ASP A 71 3.60 5.57 -8.63
CA ASP A 71 4.63 5.27 -9.63
C ASP A 71 4.84 3.74 -9.76
N PRO A 72 3.85 2.98 -10.28
CA PRO A 72 3.92 1.52 -10.32
C PRO A 72 5.00 0.98 -11.25
N ASN A 73 5.44 1.78 -12.24
CA ASN A 73 6.48 1.38 -13.19
C ASN A 73 7.90 1.61 -12.64
N LEU A 74 8.05 2.34 -11.54
CA LEU A 74 9.35 2.67 -10.97
C LEU A 74 9.68 1.73 -9.79
N ALA A 75 9.96 0.47 -10.13
CA ALA A 75 10.41 -0.50 -9.15
C ALA A 75 11.86 -0.22 -8.73
N ARG A 76 12.08 -0.07 -7.43
CA ARG A 76 13.40 0.16 -6.82
C ARG A 76 13.80 -1.05 -5.99
N ARG A 77 15.08 -1.43 -6.03
CA ARG A 77 15.62 -2.51 -5.21
C ARG A 77 16.01 -1.99 -3.84
N LEU A 78 15.61 -2.71 -2.79
CA LEU A 78 16.06 -2.44 -1.43
C LEU A 78 17.44 -3.06 -1.19
N PRO A 79 18.39 -2.30 -0.60
CA PRO A 79 19.68 -2.82 -0.21
C PRO A 79 19.62 -3.50 1.17
N PHE A 80 20.63 -4.32 1.48
CA PHE A 80 20.84 -4.94 2.80
C PHE A 80 19.61 -5.64 3.40
N CYS A 81 19.02 -6.56 2.63
CA CYS A 81 17.86 -7.35 3.06
C CYS A 81 18.25 -8.73 3.58
N ALA A 82 17.72 -9.10 4.73
CA ALA A 82 17.65 -10.47 5.23
C ALA A 82 16.26 -11.03 4.92
N ILE A 83 16.18 -11.98 3.99
CA ILE A 83 14.92 -12.56 3.52
C ILE A 83 14.82 -13.99 4.04
N GLN A 84 13.76 -14.28 4.81
CA GLN A 84 13.43 -15.63 5.22
C GLN A 84 12.36 -16.24 4.32
N ASN A 85 11.32 -15.46 3.98
CA ASN A 85 10.26 -15.81 3.04
C ASN A 85 9.54 -14.53 2.57
N SER A 86 8.52 -14.67 1.70
CA SER A 86 7.77 -13.52 1.17
C SER A 86 7.03 -12.70 2.24
N ARG A 87 6.73 -13.28 3.40
CA ARG A 87 6.02 -12.62 4.52
C ARG A 87 6.95 -12.21 5.67
N SER A 88 8.23 -12.57 5.60
CA SER A 88 9.22 -12.37 6.66
C SER A 88 10.56 -11.98 6.04
N TRP A 89 10.83 -10.68 6.03
CA TRP A 89 12.05 -10.08 5.49
C TRP A 89 12.29 -8.73 6.17
N LEU A 90 13.56 -8.37 6.36
CA LEU A 90 13.97 -7.09 6.95
C LEU A 90 15.07 -6.48 6.08
N CYS A 91 14.90 -5.22 5.71
CA CYS A 91 15.88 -4.44 4.97
C CYS A 91 16.36 -3.26 5.82
N GLN A 92 17.50 -2.69 5.43
CA GLN A 92 18.08 -1.52 6.09
C GLN A 92 18.39 -0.45 5.05
N TRP A 93 18.04 0.80 5.37
CA TRP A 93 18.47 1.94 4.56
C TRP A 93 19.97 2.18 4.73
N THR A 94 20.62 2.59 3.64
CA THR A 94 22.06 2.89 3.58
C THR A 94 22.40 4.34 3.80
N ASN A 95 21.40 5.20 3.94
CA ASN A 95 21.65 6.63 4.00
C ASN A 95 22.17 6.99 5.39
N ASP A 96 23.39 7.52 5.47
CA ASP A 96 24.06 7.91 6.72
C ASP A 96 23.25 8.96 7.51
N ASP A 97 22.35 9.70 6.84
CA ASP A 97 21.46 10.70 7.44
C ASP A 97 20.22 10.09 8.13
N ILE A 98 19.86 8.85 7.82
CA ILE A 98 18.71 8.17 8.43
C ILE A 98 19.29 7.23 9.50
N PRO A 99 18.82 7.28 10.77
CA PRO A 99 19.26 6.30 11.77
C PRO A 99 19.11 4.89 11.23
N LYS A 100 19.85 3.91 11.78
CA LYS A 100 19.88 2.49 11.35
C LYS A 100 18.51 1.80 11.52
N THR A 101 17.49 2.30 10.84
CA THR A 101 16.11 1.89 10.91
C THR A 101 15.99 0.68 10.01
N ARG A 102 15.70 -0.44 10.64
CA ARG A 102 15.37 -1.68 9.93
C ARG A 102 13.87 -1.67 9.69
N PHE A 103 13.46 -2.03 8.50
CA PHE A 103 12.05 -2.08 8.15
C PHE A 103 11.77 -3.29 7.28
N GLY A 104 10.54 -3.76 7.29
CA GLY A 104 10.14 -4.86 6.44
C GLY A 104 8.92 -5.58 6.99
N MET A 105 8.82 -6.87 6.70
CA MET A 105 7.69 -7.71 7.08
C MET A 105 8.13 -8.75 8.11
N VAL A 106 7.33 -8.92 9.16
CA VAL A 106 7.50 -9.99 10.15
C VAL A 106 6.15 -10.66 10.33
N GLY A 107 6.04 -11.93 9.94
CA GLY A 107 4.77 -12.68 10.03
C GLY A 107 3.63 -12.05 9.23
N GLY A 108 3.92 -11.40 8.10
CA GLY A 108 2.92 -10.74 7.26
C GLY A 108 2.48 -9.35 7.74
N ARG A 109 3.11 -8.78 8.77
CA ARG A 109 2.88 -7.42 9.24
C ARG A 109 4.09 -6.54 8.95
N TYR A 110 3.83 -5.32 8.50
CA TYR A 110 4.88 -4.33 8.31
C TYR A 110 5.37 -3.84 9.65
N VAL A 111 6.69 -3.81 9.83
CA VAL A 111 7.35 -3.31 11.03
C VAL A 111 8.44 -2.34 10.64
N GLU A 112 8.55 -1.27 11.42
CA GLU A 112 9.64 -0.32 11.35
C GLU A 112 10.31 -0.29 12.72
N ILE A 113 11.56 -0.73 12.76
CA ILE A 113 12.40 -0.80 13.95
C ILE A 113 13.38 0.35 13.84
N ALA A 114 12.97 1.52 14.35
CA ALA A 114 13.88 2.64 14.54
C ALA A 114 14.77 2.36 15.75
N VAL A 115 16.09 2.43 15.58
CA VAL A 115 17.01 2.54 16.71
C VAL A 115 16.83 3.95 17.25
N CYS A 116 16.39 4.10 18.50
CA CYS A 116 16.03 5.37 19.10
C CYS A 116 17.13 6.44 18.89
N SER A 117 16.92 7.32 17.91
CA SER A 117 17.62 8.58 17.81
C SER A 117 16.84 9.62 18.60
N THR A 118 17.50 10.25 19.54
CA THR A 118 17.02 11.41 20.30
C THR A 118 16.80 12.59 19.34
N GLY A 119 15.66 12.65 18.66
CA GLY A 119 15.35 13.77 17.76
C GLY A 119 14.05 13.59 16.98
N ALA A 120 13.10 14.48 17.26
CA ALA A 120 11.79 14.71 16.62
C ALA A 120 10.81 13.51 16.53
N PRO A 121 9.52 13.71 16.88
CA PRO A 121 8.50 12.69 16.67
C PRO A 121 8.27 12.50 15.17
N VAL A 122 8.76 11.38 14.63
CA VAL A 122 8.41 10.93 13.27
C VAL A 122 6.89 10.70 13.25
N PRO A 123 6.15 11.18 12.23
CA PRO A 123 4.73 10.89 12.12
C PRO A 123 4.52 9.38 12.16
N MET A 124 3.80 8.91 13.18
CA MET A 124 3.56 7.48 13.38
C MET A 124 2.60 6.98 12.30
N PHE A 125 3.17 6.46 11.22
CA PHE A 125 2.41 5.69 10.25
C PHE A 125 2.12 4.30 10.81
N TYR A 126 0.88 3.85 10.67
CA TYR A 126 0.49 2.52 11.09
C TYR A 126 -0.21 1.78 9.96
N GLN A 127 0.03 0.47 9.88
CA GLN A 127 -0.56 -0.38 8.86
C GLN A 127 -2.07 -0.56 9.10
N VAL A 128 -2.84 -0.48 8.03
CA VAL A 128 -4.29 -0.72 8.04
C VAL A 128 -4.71 -1.67 6.92
N TYR A 129 -5.94 -2.15 7.00
CA TYR A 129 -6.57 -2.86 5.89
C TYR A 129 -6.90 -1.91 4.74
N LYS A 130 -6.85 -2.44 3.51
CA LYS A 130 -7.13 -1.71 2.26
C LYS A 130 -8.46 -0.95 2.28
N TRP A 131 -9.53 -1.56 2.78
CA TRP A 131 -10.85 -0.92 2.84
C TRP A 131 -10.87 0.32 3.74
N ARG A 132 -10.16 0.28 4.88
CA ARG A 132 -10.06 1.42 5.80
C ARG A 132 -9.28 2.56 5.16
N TRP A 133 -8.18 2.22 4.47
CA TRP A 133 -7.40 3.20 3.72
C TRP A 133 -8.25 3.92 2.67
N TRP A 134 -9.03 3.19 1.88
CA TRP A 134 -9.93 3.79 0.89
C TRP A 134 -11.00 4.69 1.50
N LEU A 135 -11.55 4.31 2.66
CA LEU A 135 -12.53 5.12 3.36
C LEU A 135 -11.96 6.49 3.77
N VAL A 136 -10.73 6.51 4.31
CA VAL A 136 -10.05 7.77 4.65
C VAL A 136 -9.69 8.55 3.38
N ARG A 137 -9.20 7.88 2.34
CA ARG A 137 -8.85 8.51 1.05
C ARG A 137 -10.04 9.26 0.44
N LEU A 138 -11.22 8.66 0.48
CA LEU A 138 -12.45 9.27 -0.03
C LEU A 138 -12.81 10.51 0.79
N ARG A 139 -12.74 10.44 2.13
CA ARG A 139 -13.00 11.59 3.00
C ARG A 139 -12.06 12.76 2.72
N GLU A 140 -10.77 12.50 2.52
CA GLU A 140 -9.79 13.52 2.13
C GLU A 140 -10.15 14.17 0.78
N ALA A 141 -10.50 13.37 -0.22
CA ALA A 141 -10.88 13.85 -1.54
C ALA A 141 -12.14 14.73 -1.50
N PHE A 142 -13.18 14.30 -0.76
CA PHE A 142 -14.41 15.09 -0.59
C PHE A 142 -14.19 16.35 0.26
N GLY A 143 -13.40 16.27 1.33
CA GLY A 143 -13.06 17.43 2.17
C GLY A 143 -12.27 18.51 1.41
N SER A 144 -11.37 18.09 0.52
CA SER A 144 -10.59 19.01 -0.34
C SER A 144 -11.46 19.72 -1.37
N SER A 145 -12.48 19.05 -1.89
CA SER A 145 -13.45 19.64 -2.84
C SER A 145 -14.29 20.74 -2.21
N LEU A 146 -14.73 20.57 -0.94
CA LEU A 146 -15.52 21.57 -0.21
C LEU A 146 -14.70 22.80 0.21
N ALA A 147 -13.39 22.65 0.44
CA ALA A 147 -12.49 23.76 0.72
C ALA A 147 -12.21 24.64 -0.52
N SER A 148 -12.14 24.02 -1.71
CA SER A 148 -11.90 24.72 -2.98
C SER A 148 -13.07 25.59 -3.45
N THR A 149 -14.29 25.39 -2.94
CA THR A 149 -15.47 26.20 -3.32
C THR A 149 -15.55 27.53 -2.55
N ARG A 150 -14.65 27.81 -1.60
CA ARG A 150 -14.54 29.11 -0.91
C ARG A 150 -13.48 30.00 -1.53
N HIS A 151 -13.60 30.33 -2.81
CA HIS A 151 -13.06 31.60 -3.30
C HIS A 151 -14.18 32.66 -3.23
N PRO A 152 -14.00 33.76 -2.46
CA PRO A 152 -14.98 34.82 -2.42
C PRO A 152 -14.99 35.54 -3.78
N LEU A 153 -16.18 35.62 -4.35
CA LEU A 153 -16.52 36.54 -5.43
C LEU A 153 -16.41 37.98 -4.89
N SER A 154 -15.21 38.53 -4.87
CA SER A 154 -14.92 39.94 -4.68
C SER A 154 -13.79 40.24 -5.65
N THR A 155 -13.98 40.95 -6.76
CA THR A 155 -14.38 42.36 -6.77
C THR A 155 -14.80 42.69 -8.21
N MET A 156 -16.08 43.01 -8.42
CA MET A 156 -16.58 43.57 -9.68
C MET A 156 -17.47 44.77 -9.33
N ARG A 157 -16.86 45.96 -9.25
CA ARG A 157 -17.45 47.31 -9.21
C ARG A 157 -16.29 48.29 -9.02
N THR A 158 -16.12 49.39 -9.74
CA THR A 158 -17.03 50.16 -10.59
C THR A 158 -16.15 50.99 -11.54
N ALA A 159 -16.62 51.18 -12.77
CA ALA A 159 -16.12 52.24 -13.65
C ALA A 159 -16.42 53.62 -13.04
N HIS A 160 -15.49 54.56 -13.17
CA HIS A 160 -15.73 55.96 -13.56
C HIS A 160 -14.39 56.66 -13.80
#